data_AF-A0A3N9XRQ4-F1
#
_entry.id   AF-A0A3N9XRQ4-F1
#
_cell.length_a   1.000
_cell.length_b   1.000
_cell.length_c   1.000
_cell.angle_alpha   90.00
_cell.angle_beta   90.00
_cell.angle_gamma   90.00
#
_symmetry.space_group_name_H-M   'P 1'
#
loop_
_entity.id
_entity.type
_entity.pdbx_description
1 polymer ?
#
loop_
_entity_poly.entity_id
_entity_poly.type
_entity_poly.pdbx_seq_one_letter_code
_entity_poly.pdbx_strand_id
1 'polypeptide(L)'
;GGAALVAGLGAGGVGLYDDVVGARPEQKTAKGFAGHLAALREGRVTAGLVKVVGVGAAGLGAAALLAADPRVAAHPRRQRHGAFGRGVDVLLGAGVIAGTANLLNLLDLRPGRALKSGLLLAAPLTGGPQGGIAAGAAGAAAGLLRDDLAEDVMLGDSGANALGAVLGVALAARTGPLGRAGLLAVLAGLTAASEKVSFTAVIQRTPGLRELDALGRRAD
;
A
#
# COMPACT_ATOMS: atom_id res chain seq x y z
N GLY A 1 3.02 12.01 11.99
CA GLY A 1 4.26 12.44 11.32
C GLY A 1 5.22 11.27 11.17
N GLY A 2 5.93 10.88 12.24
CA GLY A 2 6.97 9.84 12.18
C GLY A 2 6.55 8.51 11.56
N ALA A 3 5.37 7.98 11.89
CA ALA A 3 4.87 6.75 11.29
C ALA A 3 4.72 6.83 9.75
N ALA A 4 4.22 7.96 9.23
CA ALA A 4 4.09 8.17 7.80
C ALA A 4 5.44 8.31 7.11
N LEU A 5 6.44 8.93 7.76
CA LEU A 5 7.81 9.01 7.24
C LEU A 5 8.47 7.63 7.16
N VAL A 6 8.38 6.83 8.23
CA VAL A 6 8.93 5.47 8.26
C VAL A 6 8.26 4.59 7.21
N ALA A 7 6.93 4.63 7.12
CA ALA A 7 6.19 3.87 6.14
C ALA A 7 6.52 4.30 4.69
N GLY A 8 6.44 5.61 4.42
CA GLY A 8 6.65 6.16 3.07
C GLY A 8 8.08 5.99 2.57
N LEU A 9 9.08 6.37 3.37
CA LEU A 9 10.50 6.23 2.99
C LEU A 9 10.93 4.76 2.96
N GLY A 10 10.48 3.95 3.92
CA GLY A 10 10.80 2.52 3.96
C GLY A 10 10.21 1.77 2.77
N ALA A 11 8.90 1.92 2.53
CA ALA A 11 8.24 1.25 1.41
C ALA A 11 8.69 1.81 0.05
N GLY A 12 8.87 3.13 -0.05
CA GLY A 12 9.37 3.78 -1.27
C GLY A 12 10.82 3.43 -1.59
N GLY A 13 11.69 3.32 -0.57
CA GLY A 13 13.07 2.89 -0.75
C GLY A 13 13.19 1.43 -1.18
N VAL A 14 12.33 0.55 -0.66
CA VAL A 14 12.24 -0.85 -1.11
C VAL A 14 11.71 -0.92 -2.55
N GLY A 15 10.71 -0.12 -2.90
CA GLY A 15 10.23 -0.02 -4.28
C GLY A 15 11.27 0.52 -5.24
N LEU A 16 12.05 1.53 -4.83
CA LEU A 16 13.16 2.07 -5.63
C LEU A 16 14.24 1.02 -5.86
N TYR A 17 14.57 0.23 -4.84
CA TYR A 17 15.48 -0.90 -4.99
C TYR A 17 14.96 -1.90 -6.03
N ASP A 18 13.67 -2.20 -6.04
CA ASP A 18 13.03 -3.09 -7.03
C ASP A 18 13.07 -2.48 -8.43
N ASP A 19 12.76 -1.18 -8.58
CA ASP A 19 12.82 -0.46 -9.85
C ASP A 19 14.24 -0.49 -10.46
N VAL A 20 15.28 -0.41 -9.62
CA VAL A 20 16.70 -0.41 -10.06
C VAL A 20 17.24 -1.83 -10.29
N VAL A 21 16.87 -2.80 -9.44
CA VAL A 21 17.49 -4.14 -9.41
C VAL A 21 16.65 -5.20 -10.14
N GLY A 22 15.33 -5.03 -10.17
CA GLY A 22 14.37 -5.96 -10.78
C GLY A 22 14.45 -6.07 -12.30
N ALA A 23 15.19 -5.17 -12.97
CA ALA A 23 15.48 -5.24 -14.41
C ALA A 23 16.46 -6.39 -14.80
N ARG A 24 17.00 -7.14 -13.83
CA ARG A 24 17.98 -8.21 -14.09
C ARG A 24 17.30 -9.48 -14.64
N PRO A 25 17.72 -10.02 -15.80
CA PRO A 25 17.11 -11.20 -16.46
C PRO A 25 17.03 -12.45 -15.58
N GLU A 26 17.96 -12.59 -14.64
CA GLU A 26 18.14 -13.76 -13.78
C GLU A 26 17.04 -13.94 -12.71
N GLN A 27 16.19 -12.93 -12.50
CA GLN A 27 15.14 -12.94 -11.46
C GLN A 27 13.75 -13.33 -11.97
N LYS A 28 13.56 -13.57 -13.28
CA LYS A 28 12.24 -13.79 -13.91
C LYS A 28 11.58 -15.15 -13.65
N THR A 29 12.24 -16.06 -12.92
CA THR A 29 11.85 -17.48 -12.85
C THR A 29 10.77 -17.79 -11.81
N ALA A 30 10.58 -16.95 -10.79
CA ALA A 30 9.55 -17.14 -9.76
C ALA A 30 8.47 -16.05 -9.86
N LYS A 31 7.30 -16.39 -10.40
CA LYS A 31 6.12 -15.52 -10.43
C LYS A 31 5.06 -16.00 -9.43
N GLY A 32 4.40 -15.06 -8.76
CA GLY A 32 3.32 -15.32 -7.82
C GLY A 32 3.78 -15.90 -6.48
N PHE A 33 2.89 -15.91 -5.49
CA PHE A 33 3.23 -16.26 -4.10
C PHE A 33 3.74 -17.70 -3.96
N ALA A 34 3.15 -18.64 -4.71
CA ALA A 34 3.61 -20.03 -4.74
C ALA A 34 5.03 -20.18 -5.31
N GLY A 35 5.39 -19.40 -6.33
CA GLY A 35 6.73 -19.40 -6.91
C GLY A 35 7.78 -18.85 -5.95
N HIS A 36 7.47 -17.77 -5.24
CA HIS A 36 8.36 -17.22 -4.21
C HIS A 36 8.52 -18.17 -3.02
N LEU A 37 7.45 -18.84 -2.59
CA LEU A 37 7.51 -19.80 -1.49
C LEU A 37 8.30 -21.07 -1.86
N ALA A 38 8.15 -21.55 -3.10
CA ALA A 38 8.96 -22.66 -3.61
C ALA A 38 10.45 -22.30 -3.66
N ALA A 39 10.79 -21.12 -4.20
CA ALA A 39 12.17 -20.62 -4.22
C ALA A 39 12.76 -20.47 -2.81
N LEU A 40 11.96 -20.01 -1.84
CA LEU A 40 12.39 -19.90 -0.44
C LEU A 40 12.67 -21.26 0.19
N ARG A 41 11.87 -22.29 -0.13
CA ARG A 41 12.13 -23.68 0.31
C ARG A 41 13.44 -24.24 -0.25
N GLU A 42 13.87 -23.73 -1.41
CA GLU A 42 15.16 -24.05 -2.04
C GLU A 42 16.30 -23.12 -1.57
N GLY A 43 16.07 -22.30 -0.53
CA GLY A 43 17.07 -21.38 0.03
C GLY A 43 17.36 -20.14 -0.84
N ARG A 44 16.57 -19.89 -1.89
CA ARG A 44 16.76 -18.74 -2.78
C ARG A 44 15.94 -17.54 -2.31
N VAL A 45 16.63 -16.44 -2.01
CA VAL A 45 15.99 -15.15 -1.73
C VAL A 45 15.62 -14.48 -3.05
N THR A 46 14.31 -14.32 -3.29
CA THR A 46 13.80 -13.63 -4.48
C THR A 46 13.63 -12.13 -4.21
N ALA A 47 13.66 -11.31 -5.25
CA ALA A 47 13.36 -9.87 -5.13
C ALA A 47 11.98 -9.62 -4.50
N GLY A 48 10.98 -10.45 -4.87
CA GLY A 48 9.65 -10.42 -4.25
C GLY A 48 9.68 -10.66 -2.73
N LEU A 49 10.55 -11.55 -2.23
CA LEU A 49 10.70 -11.76 -0.79
C LEU A 49 11.33 -10.54 -0.10
N VAL A 50 12.34 -9.92 -0.72
CA VAL A 50 12.95 -8.67 -0.22
C VAL A 50 11.89 -7.57 -0.13
N LYS A 51 11.02 -7.46 -1.14
CA LYS A 51 9.92 -6.49 -1.15
C LYS A 51 8.94 -6.72 -0.01
N VAL A 52 8.45 -7.96 0.16
CA VAL A 52 7.51 -8.33 1.22
C VAL A 52 8.11 -8.07 2.61
N VAL A 53 9.36 -8.48 2.85
CA VAL A 53 10.02 -8.29 4.14
C VAL A 53 10.31 -6.80 4.39
N GLY A 54 10.80 -6.07 3.39
CA GLY A 54 11.14 -4.66 3.52
C GLY A 54 9.92 -3.78 3.77
N VAL A 55 8.88 -3.92 2.95
CA VAL A 55 7.60 -3.19 3.14
C VAL A 55 6.92 -3.63 4.43
N GLY A 56 6.97 -4.92 4.77
CA GLY A 56 6.45 -5.45 6.04
C GLY A 56 7.17 -4.86 7.27
N ALA A 57 8.49 -4.75 7.23
CA ALA A 57 9.29 -4.15 8.29
C ALA A 57 9.02 -2.65 8.45
N ALA A 58 8.93 -1.91 7.33
CA ALA A 58 8.55 -0.50 7.34
C ALA A 58 7.13 -0.31 7.92
N GLY A 59 6.19 -1.17 7.52
CA GLY A 59 4.83 -1.19 8.06
C GLY A 59 4.79 -1.49 9.55
N LEU A 60 5.59 -2.44 10.03
CA LEU A 60 5.69 -2.79 11.45
C LEU A 60 6.26 -1.65 12.28
N GLY A 61 7.34 -1.02 11.83
CA GLY A 61 7.92 0.15 12.49
C GLY A 61 6.93 1.31 12.56
N ALA A 62 6.23 1.60 11.46
CA ALA A 62 5.20 2.61 11.42
C ALA A 62 4.00 2.29 12.34
N ALA A 63 3.55 1.03 12.39
CA ALA A 63 2.47 0.61 13.26
C ALA A 63 2.84 0.68 14.75
N ALA A 64 4.09 0.37 15.10
CA ALA A 64 4.62 0.53 16.45
C ALA A 64 4.65 2.02 16.87
N LEU A 65 5.09 2.91 15.97
CA LEU A 65 5.04 4.36 16.19
C LEU A 65 3.60 4.87 16.35
N LEU A 66 2.66 4.35 15.56
CA LEU A 66 1.23 4.67 15.72
C LEU A 66 0.70 4.19 17.07
N ALA A 67 1.09 3.01 17.54
CA ALA A 67 0.64 2.50 18.83
C ALA A 67 1.15 3.35 20.02
N ALA A 68 2.30 4.03 19.85
CA ALA A 68 2.84 4.98 20.81
C ALA A 68 2.23 6.39 20.72
N ASP A 69 1.51 6.72 19.65
CA ASP A 69 0.85 8.03 19.50
C ASP A 69 -0.34 8.15 20.47
N PRO A 70 -0.36 9.14 21.40
CA PRO A 70 -1.42 9.28 22.39
C PRO A 70 -2.82 9.38 21.79
N ARG A 71 -2.96 10.03 20.62
CA ARG A 71 -4.26 10.22 19.95
C ARG A 71 -4.82 8.90 19.42
N VAL A 72 -3.92 8.02 18.98
CA VAL A 72 -4.26 6.68 18.47
C VAL A 72 -4.50 5.73 19.65
N ALA A 73 -3.66 5.80 20.68
CA ALA A 73 -3.77 5.00 21.90
C ALA A 73 -5.03 5.32 22.72
N ALA A 74 -5.57 6.54 22.61
CA ALA A 74 -6.79 6.96 23.31
C ALA A 74 -8.06 6.20 22.89
N HIS A 75 -8.03 5.41 21.82
CA HIS A 75 -9.19 4.64 21.38
C HIS A 75 -9.68 3.67 22.48
N PRO A 76 -10.97 3.69 22.90
CA PRO A 76 -11.45 2.96 24.08
C PRO A 76 -11.13 1.46 24.08
N ARG A 77 -11.23 0.81 22.91
CA ARG A 77 -10.88 -0.62 22.77
C ARG A 77 -9.39 -0.91 23.01
N ARG A 78 -8.49 0.01 22.64
CA ARG A 78 -7.03 -0.17 22.84
C ARG A 78 -6.66 -0.04 24.31
N GLN A 79 -7.31 0.86 25.04
CA GLN A 79 -7.09 1.04 26.48
C GLN A 79 -7.45 -0.21 27.31
N ARG A 80 -8.38 -1.04 26.81
CA ARG A 80 -8.76 -2.30 27.45
C ARG A 80 -7.79 -3.45 27.16
N HIS A 81 -6.85 -3.30 26.24
CA HIS A 81 -5.95 -4.39 25.85
C HIS A 81 -4.75 -4.52 26.79
N GLY A 82 -4.49 -5.75 27.24
CA GLY A 82 -3.20 -6.14 27.82
C GLY A 82 -2.07 -6.16 26.78
N ALA A 83 -0.86 -6.55 27.20
CA ALA A 83 0.33 -6.55 26.33
C ALA A 83 0.13 -7.34 25.02
N PHE A 84 -0.47 -8.53 25.11
CA PHE A 84 -0.77 -9.36 23.94
C PHE A 84 -1.71 -8.65 22.95
N GLY A 85 -2.83 -8.10 23.43
CA GLY A 85 -3.79 -7.40 22.58
C GLY A 85 -3.22 -6.14 21.92
N ARG A 86 -2.24 -5.49 22.55
CA ARG A 86 -1.48 -4.40 21.92
C ARG A 86 -0.56 -4.91 20.82
N GLY A 87 0.14 -6.02 21.06
CA GLY A 87 0.95 -6.68 20.03
C GLY A 87 0.13 -7.07 18.80
N VAL A 88 -1.05 -7.67 19.00
CA VAL A 88 -1.98 -8.00 17.90
C VAL A 88 -2.43 -6.73 17.15
N ASP A 89 -2.80 -5.66 17.85
CA ASP A 89 -3.22 -4.40 17.20
C ASP A 89 -2.09 -3.77 16.36
N VAL A 90 -0.84 -3.87 16.81
CA VAL A 90 0.35 -3.45 16.05
C VAL A 90 0.51 -4.30 14.79
N LEU A 91 0.41 -5.62 14.89
CA LEU A 91 0.50 -6.52 13.73
C LEU A 91 -0.62 -6.28 12.72
N LEU A 92 -1.85 -6.05 13.18
CA LEU A 92 -2.97 -5.66 12.32
C LEU A 92 -2.69 -4.32 11.61
N GLY A 93 -2.14 -3.34 12.34
CA GLY A 93 -1.73 -2.05 11.76
C GLY A 93 -0.64 -2.22 10.70
N ALA A 94 0.37 -3.03 10.97
CA ALA A 94 1.44 -3.34 10.04
C ALA A 94 0.92 -3.99 8.75
N GLY A 95 0.01 -4.97 8.91
CA GLY A 95 -0.68 -5.62 7.80
C GLY A 95 -1.50 -4.65 6.95
N VAL A 96 -2.23 -3.70 7.57
CA VAL A 96 -2.96 -2.66 6.83
C VAL A 96 -2.01 -1.77 6.05
N ILE A 97 -0.89 -1.34 6.66
CA ILE A 97 0.09 -0.48 5.99
C ILE A 97 0.73 -1.19 4.79
N ALA A 98 1.26 -2.39 5.01
CA ALA A 98 1.91 -3.18 3.96
C ALA A 98 0.90 -3.63 2.88
N GLY A 99 -0.30 -4.04 3.28
CA GLY A 99 -1.36 -4.43 2.36
C GLY A 99 -1.87 -3.28 1.50
N THR A 100 -1.93 -2.06 2.04
CA THR A 100 -2.29 -0.87 1.25
C THR A 100 -1.18 -0.52 0.27
N ALA A 101 0.10 -0.58 0.66
CA ALA A 101 1.24 -0.45 -0.25
C ALA A 101 1.14 -1.45 -1.41
N ASN A 102 0.95 -2.73 -1.09
CA ASN A 102 0.78 -3.79 -2.09
C ASN A 102 -0.42 -3.55 -3.03
N LEU A 103 -1.57 -3.12 -2.50
CA LEU A 103 -2.75 -2.82 -3.31
C LEU A 103 -2.46 -1.71 -4.33
N LEU A 104 -1.83 -0.61 -3.91
CA LEU A 104 -1.51 0.49 -4.81
C LEU A 104 -0.49 0.06 -5.86
N ASN A 105 0.50 -0.76 -5.48
CA ASN A 105 1.45 -1.38 -6.42
C ASN A 105 0.74 -2.28 -7.45
N LEU A 106 -0.28 -3.05 -7.04
CA LEU A 106 -1.06 -3.88 -7.96
C LEU A 106 -1.92 -3.06 -8.93
N LEU A 107 -2.23 -1.81 -8.56
CA LEU A 107 -2.98 -0.88 -9.39
C LEU A 107 -2.06 -0.03 -10.29
N ASP A 108 -0.74 -0.06 -10.08
CA ASP A 108 0.22 0.69 -10.90
C ASP A 108 0.59 -0.05 -12.20
N LEU A 109 -0.43 -0.35 -13.00
CA LEU A 109 -0.29 -1.08 -14.29
C LEU A 109 -0.67 -0.23 -15.51
N ARG A 110 -1.20 0.98 -15.27
CA ARG A 110 -1.58 1.93 -16.31
C ARG A 110 -1.40 3.37 -15.82
N PRO A 111 -1.11 4.30 -16.75
CA PRO A 111 -1.02 5.73 -16.45
C PRO A 111 -2.20 6.24 -15.63
N GLY A 112 -1.89 6.91 -14.53
CA GLY A 112 -2.78 7.58 -13.59
C GLY A 112 -3.56 6.65 -12.65
N ARG A 113 -3.52 5.32 -12.81
CA ARG A 113 -4.41 4.42 -12.06
C ARG A 113 -4.09 4.39 -10.57
N ALA A 114 -2.82 4.20 -10.21
CA ALA A 114 -2.40 4.19 -8.81
C ALA A 114 -2.70 5.54 -8.13
N LEU A 115 -2.41 6.65 -8.81
CA LEU A 115 -2.66 8.00 -8.29
C LEU A 115 -4.15 8.29 -8.09
N LYS A 116 -5.01 7.97 -9.07
CA LYS A 116 -6.47 8.10 -8.92
C LYS A 116 -6.98 7.25 -7.76
N SER A 117 -6.54 6.00 -7.67
CA SER A 117 -6.94 5.09 -6.60
C SER A 117 -6.50 5.62 -5.24
N GLY A 118 -5.28 6.18 -5.15
CA GLY A 118 -4.77 6.84 -3.97
C GLY A 118 -5.58 8.08 -3.59
N LEU A 119 -5.97 8.91 -4.55
CA LEU A 119 -6.81 10.09 -4.32
C LEU A 119 -8.21 9.71 -3.81
N LEU A 120 -8.84 8.70 -4.42
CA LEU A 120 -10.14 8.17 -3.98
C LEU A 120 -10.06 7.61 -2.56
N LEU A 121 -8.98 6.89 -2.25
CA LEU A 121 -8.74 6.36 -0.92
C LEU A 121 -8.47 7.49 0.10
N ALA A 122 -7.74 8.53 -0.29
CA ALA A 122 -7.38 9.65 0.56
C ALA A 122 -8.56 10.55 0.89
N ALA A 123 -9.48 10.77 -0.05
CA ALA A 123 -10.61 11.70 0.08
C ALA A 123 -11.37 11.59 1.42
N PRO A 124 -11.88 10.41 1.83
CA PRO A 124 -12.60 10.27 3.11
C PRO A 124 -11.69 10.32 4.34
N LEU A 125 -10.36 10.32 4.18
CA LEU A 125 -9.37 10.30 5.25
C LEU A 125 -8.80 11.69 5.58
N THR A 126 -9.08 12.70 4.75
CA THR A 126 -8.54 14.07 4.91
C THR A 126 -9.12 14.83 6.10
N GLY A 127 -10.26 14.41 6.63
CA GLY A 127 -10.91 15.02 7.79
C GLY A 127 -10.38 14.51 9.15
N GLY A 128 -10.53 15.35 10.18
CA GLY A 128 -10.26 14.99 11.57
C GLY A 128 -8.80 15.10 12.01
N PRO A 129 -8.47 14.65 13.25
CA PRO A 129 -7.19 14.96 13.90
C PRO A 129 -5.93 14.38 13.21
N GLN A 130 -6.09 13.37 12.37
CA GLN A 130 -5.01 12.73 11.61
C GLN A 130 -5.09 13.01 10.09
N GLY A 131 -6.02 13.87 9.67
CA GLY A 131 -6.33 14.10 8.25
C GLY A 131 -5.16 14.64 7.43
N GLY A 132 -4.22 15.34 8.07
CA GLY A 132 -3.02 15.87 7.41
C GLY A 132 -2.14 14.83 6.72
N ILE A 133 -2.12 13.57 7.20
CA ILE A 133 -1.36 12.50 6.54
C ILE A 133 -1.97 12.18 5.16
N ALA A 134 -3.29 11.98 5.12
CA ALA A 134 -4.01 11.72 3.88
C ALA A 134 -4.03 12.94 2.96
N ALA A 135 -4.17 14.15 3.51
CA ALA A 135 -4.14 15.39 2.74
C ALA A 135 -2.77 15.61 2.07
N GLY A 136 -1.67 15.35 2.78
CA GLY A 136 -0.32 15.42 2.22
C GLY A 136 -0.10 14.40 1.10
N ALA A 137 -0.54 13.15 1.31
CA ALA A 137 -0.49 12.11 0.29
C ALA A 137 -1.36 12.46 -0.94
N ALA A 138 -2.57 13.00 -0.72
CA ALA A 138 -3.44 13.46 -1.79
C ALA A 138 -2.84 14.63 -2.57
N GLY A 139 -2.22 15.60 -1.88
CA GLY A 139 -1.55 16.73 -2.52
C GLY A 139 -0.37 16.28 -3.39
N ALA A 140 0.47 15.37 -2.88
CA ALA A 140 1.55 14.78 -3.65
C ALA A 140 1.03 14.01 -4.87
N ALA A 141 -0.01 13.18 -4.69
CA ALA A 141 -0.61 12.43 -5.79
C ALA A 141 -1.25 13.33 -6.85
N ALA A 142 -1.95 14.39 -6.44
CA ALA A 142 -2.53 15.37 -7.35
C ALA A 142 -1.48 16.15 -8.14
N GLY A 143 -0.33 16.46 -7.50
CA GLY A 143 0.80 17.13 -8.16
C GLY A 143 1.43 16.31 -9.27
N LEU A 144 1.48 14.98 -9.11
CA LEU A 144 2.04 14.05 -10.10
C LEU A 144 1.02 13.56 -11.13
N LEU A 145 -0.28 13.72 -10.84
CA LEU A 145 -1.35 13.11 -11.64
C LEU A 145 -1.31 13.52 -13.11
N ARG A 146 -0.99 14.79 -13.40
CA ARG A 146 -0.95 15.30 -14.77
C ARG A 146 0.16 14.64 -15.57
N ASP A 147 1.37 14.63 -15.04
CA ASP A 147 2.56 14.13 -15.72
C ASP A 147 2.47 12.61 -15.90
N ASP A 148 1.91 11.91 -14.91
CA ASP A 148 1.69 10.46 -14.96
C ASP A 148 0.58 10.09 -15.98
N LEU A 149 -0.51 10.86 -16.04
CA LEU A 149 -1.55 10.72 -17.09
C LEU A 149 -1.05 11.07 -18.49
N ALA A 150 -0.06 11.97 -18.58
CA ALA A 150 0.61 12.32 -19.81
C ALA A 150 1.69 11.30 -20.21
N GLU A 151 1.94 10.26 -19.39
CA GLU A 151 2.97 9.25 -19.63
C GLU A 151 4.40 9.83 -19.66
N ASP A 152 4.58 11.05 -19.13
CA ASP A 152 5.88 11.72 -19.05
C ASP A 152 6.69 11.19 -17.85
N VAL A 153 5.99 10.70 -16.83
CA VAL A 153 6.54 9.98 -15.67
C VAL A 153 5.73 8.72 -15.40
N MET A 154 6.34 7.75 -14.71
CA MET A 154 5.62 6.64 -14.10
C MET A 154 5.91 6.64 -12.61
N LEU A 155 4.88 6.39 -11.81
CA LEU A 155 5.01 6.30 -10.36
C LEU A 155 5.99 5.19 -9.93
N GLY A 156 5.93 4.03 -10.60
CA GLY A 156 6.81 2.90 -10.35
C GLY A 156 6.57 2.23 -9.00
N ASP A 157 7.33 1.17 -8.71
CA ASP A 157 7.20 0.46 -7.44
C ASP A 157 7.58 1.38 -6.27
N SER A 158 8.53 2.29 -6.45
CA SER A 158 8.87 3.28 -5.42
C SER A 158 7.67 4.16 -5.04
N GLY A 159 7.06 4.85 -6.00
CA GLY A 159 5.99 5.79 -5.69
C GLY A 159 4.70 5.09 -5.26
N ALA A 160 4.35 3.95 -5.87
CA ALA A 160 3.14 3.21 -5.53
C ALA A 160 3.19 2.64 -4.11
N ASN A 161 4.33 2.04 -3.72
CA ASN A 161 4.52 1.54 -2.37
C ASN A 161 4.57 2.68 -1.34
N ALA A 162 5.23 3.80 -1.64
CA ALA A 162 5.26 4.96 -0.75
C ALA A 162 3.86 5.54 -0.52
N LEU A 163 3.11 5.80 -1.60
CA LEU A 163 1.75 6.33 -1.53
C LEU A 163 0.83 5.40 -0.75
N GLY A 164 0.82 4.12 -1.11
CA GLY A 164 -0.01 3.12 -0.44
C GLY A 164 0.36 2.92 1.02
N ALA A 165 1.65 2.94 1.37
CA ALA A 165 2.09 2.84 2.77
C ALA A 165 1.63 4.05 3.60
N VAL A 166 1.77 5.28 3.08
CA VAL A 166 1.33 6.50 3.77
C VAL A 166 -0.20 6.53 3.96
N LEU A 167 -0.98 6.14 2.94
CA LEU A 167 -2.43 6.01 3.06
C LEU A 167 -2.83 4.88 4.01
N GLY A 168 -2.05 3.80 4.04
CA GLY A 168 -2.18 2.72 5.03
C GLY A 168 -1.98 3.20 6.46
N VAL A 169 -1.02 4.11 6.71
CA VAL A 169 -0.85 4.77 8.02
C VAL A 169 -2.10 5.59 8.37
N ALA A 170 -2.64 6.36 7.43
CA ALA A 170 -3.86 7.14 7.66
C ALA A 170 -5.07 6.24 7.99
N LEU A 171 -5.25 5.14 7.27
CA LEU A 171 -6.27 4.12 7.56
C LEU A 171 -6.10 3.49 8.94
N ALA A 172 -4.87 3.05 9.26
CA ALA A 172 -4.56 2.41 10.54
C ALA A 172 -4.70 3.37 11.73
N ALA A 173 -4.43 4.66 11.53
CA ALA A 173 -4.60 5.70 12.55
C ALA A 173 -6.08 6.04 12.79
N ARG A 174 -6.90 6.07 11.73
CA ARG A 174 -8.35 6.37 11.83
C ARG A 174 -9.18 5.21 12.36
N THR A 175 -8.71 3.98 12.22
CA THR A 175 -9.46 2.78 12.64
C THR A 175 -9.01 2.25 14.00
N GLY A 176 -9.97 1.72 14.77
CA GLY A 176 -9.68 0.90 15.95
C GLY A 176 -9.30 -0.54 15.58
N PRO A 177 -9.01 -1.41 16.56
CA PRO A 177 -8.52 -2.78 16.31
C PRO A 177 -9.41 -3.61 15.38
N LEU A 178 -10.74 -3.54 15.56
CA LEU A 178 -11.70 -4.24 14.69
C LEU A 178 -11.72 -3.68 13.26
N GLY A 179 -11.57 -2.36 13.12
CA GLY A 179 -11.50 -1.73 11.80
C GLY A 179 -10.22 -2.13 11.06
N ARG A 180 -9.09 -2.23 11.77
CA ARG A 180 -7.84 -2.75 11.20
C ARG A 180 -7.99 -4.20 10.76
N ALA A 181 -8.63 -5.06 11.56
CA ALA A 181 -8.88 -6.45 11.18
C ALA A 181 -9.76 -6.55 9.92
N GLY A 182 -10.85 -5.78 9.86
CA GLY A 182 -11.72 -5.72 8.68
C GLY A 182 -10.99 -5.23 7.42
N LEU A 183 -10.22 -4.15 7.53
CA LEU A 183 -9.40 -3.63 6.43
C LEU A 183 -8.36 -4.66 5.97
N LEU A 184 -7.66 -5.31 6.90
CA LEU A 184 -6.68 -6.33 6.56
C LEU A 184 -7.33 -7.52 5.86
N ALA A 185 -8.52 -7.95 6.28
CA ALA A 185 -9.27 -9.01 5.61
C ALA A 185 -9.63 -8.62 4.17
N VAL A 186 -10.07 -7.39 3.94
CA VAL A 186 -10.35 -6.87 2.58
C VAL A 186 -9.07 -6.83 1.74
N LEU A 187 -7.97 -6.28 2.27
CA LEU A 187 -6.68 -6.19 1.58
C LEU A 187 -6.12 -7.58 1.24
N ALA A 188 -6.22 -8.53 2.17
CA ALA A 188 -5.81 -9.92 1.94
C ALA A 188 -6.68 -10.58 0.87
N GLY A 189 -8.00 -10.36 0.91
CA GLY A 189 -8.94 -10.86 -0.10
C GLY A 189 -8.65 -10.31 -1.49
N LEU A 190 -8.39 -9.00 -1.60
CA LEU A 190 -7.98 -8.37 -2.87
C LEU A 190 -6.64 -8.93 -3.36
N THR A 191 -5.66 -9.07 -2.47
CA THR A 191 -4.35 -9.64 -2.82
C THR A 191 -4.50 -11.08 -3.34
N ALA A 192 -5.26 -11.92 -2.67
CA ALA A 192 -5.54 -13.29 -3.12
C ALA A 192 -6.32 -13.31 -4.45
N ALA A 193 -7.29 -12.42 -4.64
CA ALA A 193 -8.03 -12.29 -5.89
C ALA A 193 -7.13 -11.90 -7.06
N SER A 194 -6.12 -11.05 -6.82
CA SER A 194 -5.20 -10.58 -7.86
C SER A 194 -4.36 -11.72 -8.47
N GLU A 195 -4.15 -12.82 -7.74
CA GLU A 195 -3.44 -13.99 -8.26
C GLU A 195 -4.25 -14.78 -9.29
N LYS A 196 -5.59 -14.68 -9.23
CA LYS A 196 -6.51 -15.45 -10.07
C LYS A 196 -7.14 -14.59 -11.16
N VAL A 197 -7.32 -13.30 -10.89
CA VAL A 197 -8.05 -12.38 -11.76
C VAL A 197 -7.25 -11.09 -11.92
N SER A 198 -7.02 -10.69 -13.16
CA SER A 198 -6.42 -9.38 -13.48
C SER A 198 -7.37 -8.25 -13.09
N PHE A 199 -6.94 -7.37 -12.18
CA PHE A 199 -7.67 -6.15 -11.86
C PHE A 199 -7.91 -5.27 -13.09
N THR A 200 -6.96 -5.22 -14.02
CA THR A 200 -7.16 -4.54 -15.31
C THR A 200 -8.36 -5.12 -16.05
N ALA A 201 -8.48 -6.44 -16.16
CA ALA A 201 -9.62 -7.07 -16.82
C ALA A 201 -10.94 -6.78 -16.12
N VAL A 202 -10.95 -6.76 -14.77
CA VAL A 202 -12.13 -6.41 -13.97
C VAL A 202 -12.55 -4.96 -14.19
N ILE A 203 -11.59 -4.02 -14.20
CA ILE A 203 -11.85 -2.60 -14.43
C ILE A 203 -12.41 -2.40 -15.84
N GLN A 204 -11.81 -3.02 -16.85
CA GLN A 204 -12.21 -2.84 -18.26
C GLN A 204 -13.59 -3.43 -18.59
N ARG A 205 -14.02 -4.49 -17.89
CA ARG A 205 -15.37 -5.08 -18.08
C ARG A 205 -16.48 -4.41 -17.26
N THR A 206 -16.15 -3.46 -16.39
CA THR A 206 -17.10 -2.85 -15.45
C THR A 206 -17.38 -1.40 -15.85
N PRO A 207 -18.59 -1.08 -16.36
CA PRO A 207 -18.99 0.30 -16.61
C PRO A 207 -18.90 1.15 -15.33
N GLY A 208 -18.54 2.41 -15.47
CA GLY A 208 -18.12 3.33 -14.40
C GLY A 208 -16.61 3.21 -14.10
N LEU A 209 -16.12 2.01 -13.77
CA LEU A 209 -14.69 1.82 -13.43
C LEU A 209 -13.79 2.01 -14.65
N ARG A 210 -14.21 1.52 -15.82
CA ARG A 210 -13.49 1.71 -17.07
C ARG A 210 -13.35 3.18 -17.44
N GLU A 211 -14.44 3.94 -17.34
CA GLU A 211 -14.49 5.36 -17.68
C GLU A 211 -13.64 6.17 -16.70
N LEU A 212 -13.70 5.86 -15.41
CA LEU A 212 -12.85 6.48 -14.39
C LEU A 212 -11.35 6.17 -14.61
N ASP A 213 -11.03 4.92 -14.95
CA ASP A 213 -9.67 4.50 -15.30
C ASP A 213 -9.16 5.22 -16.56
N ALA A 214 -10.01 5.42 -17.56
CA ALA A 214 -9.70 6.13 -18.79
C ALA A 214 -9.65 7.66 -18.66
N LEU A 215 -10.34 8.23 -17.67
CA LEU A 215 -10.48 9.67 -17.50
C LEU A 215 -9.12 10.39 -17.48
N GLY A 216 -8.89 11.29 -18.43
CA GLY A 216 -7.67 12.10 -18.50
C GLY A 216 -6.44 11.39 -19.08
N ARG A 217 -6.52 10.10 -19.45
CA ARG A 217 -5.48 9.44 -20.24
C ARG A 217 -5.53 9.94 -21.68
N ARG A 218 -4.39 9.89 -22.38
CA ARG A 218 -4.35 10.09 -23.84
C ARG A 218 -5.25 9.05 -24.51
N ALA A 219 -6.01 9.48 -25.52
CA ALA A 219 -6.74 8.55 -26.37
C ALA A 219 -5.73 7.89 -27.30
N ASP A 220 -5.71 6.55 -27.29
CA ASP A 220 -5.02 5.75 -28.31
C ASP A 220 -5.71 5.92 -29.68
#